data_AF-A0A7X8SLY0-F1
#
_entry.id   AF-A0A7X8SLY0-F1
#
_cell.length_a   1.000
_cell.length_b   1.000
_cell.length_c   1.000
_cell.angle_alpha   90.00
_cell.angle_beta   90.00
_cell.angle_gamma   90.00
#
_symmetry.space_group_name_H-M   'P 1'
#
loop_
_entity.id
_entity.type
_entity.pdbx_description
1 polymer ?
#
loop_
_entity_poly.entity_id
_entity_poly.type
_entity_poly.pdbx_seq_one_letter_code
_entity_poly.pdbx_strand_id
1 'polypeptide(L)'
;MKLSPFNIKAILSLSLLIILFSNPIFGQKIKKVKAKITEPLTDNITVAEFKQNLLLKAQIQALADEFGTNIASGSDLKIDNSGTDMITLNSSLVKGEWVKTVQVNYTWFLQEQTPYLSCEVEGKGRAITTQKVPIEVELLSCNQQSNCETKQFKENQSLYTTVNSAQEGYINIYMREEDQVYRLFPYSSTSNNEELITKIQSDKKYLFFDSKKASEFNGLTSRDVDELRLSTMGKDRLFNRLYIIYSKTPIQKPVLTTQNGIKTISPEKFQEWITESKTANTTFQDQIIYFSIEQ
;
A
#
# COMPACT_ATOMS: atom_id res chain seq x y z
N MET A 1 11.92 48.34 -28.67
CA MET A 1 11.05 48.71 -27.52
C MET A 1 11.94 48.83 -26.29
N LYS A 2 12.36 50.06 -25.92
CA LYS A 2 13.29 50.30 -24.81
C LYS A 2 12.49 50.22 -23.50
N LEU A 3 12.72 49.19 -22.69
CA LEU A 3 12.22 49.13 -21.32
C LEU A 3 12.87 50.28 -20.53
N SER A 4 12.06 51.13 -19.90
CA SER A 4 12.55 52.23 -19.08
C SER A 4 13.29 51.68 -17.84
N PRO A 5 14.34 52.37 -17.33
CA PRO A 5 15.11 51.91 -16.16
C PRO A 5 14.29 51.83 -14.86
N PHE A 6 13.06 52.39 -14.86
CA PHE A 6 12.14 52.33 -13.73
C PHE A 6 11.46 50.96 -13.59
N ASN A 7 11.15 50.28 -14.71
CA ASN A 7 10.49 48.97 -14.71
C ASN A 7 11.46 47.84 -14.33
N ILE A 8 12.76 47.97 -14.61
CA ILE A 8 13.76 46.95 -14.28
C ILE A 8 13.95 46.84 -12.76
N LYS A 9 13.94 47.97 -12.04
CA LYS A 9 14.02 47.97 -10.56
C LYS A 9 12.77 47.38 -9.90
N ALA A 10 11.59 47.66 -10.44
CA ALA A 10 10.34 47.07 -9.97
C ALA A 10 10.30 45.55 -10.21
N ILE A 11 10.76 45.08 -11.37
CA ILE A 11 10.83 43.65 -11.70
C ILE A 11 11.88 42.92 -10.86
N LEU A 12 13.07 43.51 -10.63
CA LEU A 12 14.08 42.96 -9.73
C LEU A 12 13.60 42.93 -8.27
N SER A 13 12.88 43.96 -7.82
CA SER A 13 12.27 44.01 -6.48
C SER A 13 11.18 42.96 -6.31
N LEU A 14 10.38 42.70 -7.35
CA LEU A 14 9.31 41.69 -7.32
C LEU A 14 9.89 40.27 -7.37
N SER A 15 10.95 40.06 -8.16
CA SER A 15 11.71 38.79 -8.20
C SER A 15 12.37 38.46 -6.86
N LEU A 16 12.89 39.46 -6.13
CA LEU A 16 13.52 39.25 -4.83
C LEU A 16 12.48 38.95 -3.72
N LEU A 17 11.26 39.49 -3.84
CA LEU A 17 10.18 39.24 -2.87
C LEU A 17 9.62 37.81 -2.99
N ILE A 18 9.59 37.22 -4.18
CA ILE A 18 9.11 35.83 -4.39
C ILE A 18 10.07 34.79 -3.79
N ILE A 19 11.38 35.08 -3.74
CA ILE A 19 12.39 34.19 -3.13
C ILE A 19 12.29 34.19 -1.60
N LEU A 20 11.77 35.26 -0.99
CA LEU A 20 11.63 35.37 0.47
C LEU A 20 10.37 34.67 1.03
N PHE A 21 9.45 34.23 0.16
CA PHE A 21 8.27 33.44 0.54
C PHE A 21 8.39 31.94 0.20
N SER A 22 9.59 31.45 -0.12
CA SER A 22 9.82 30.01 -0.15
C SER A 22 9.81 29.48 1.29
N ASN A 23 8.63 29.13 1.80
CA ASN A 23 8.52 28.37 3.03
C ASN A 23 9.43 27.14 2.90
N PRO A 24 10.36 26.90 3.84
CA PRO A 24 11.08 25.64 3.84
C PRO A 24 10.05 24.53 3.98
N ILE A 25 9.99 23.65 2.98
CA ILE A 25 9.26 22.39 3.08
C ILE A 25 9.99 21.59 4.16
N PHE A 26 9.56 21.75 5.42
CA PHE A 26 10.01 20.91 6.51
C PHE A 26 9.46 19.51 6.24
N GLY A 27 10.30 18.64 5.67
CA GLY A 27 10.03 17.21 5.65
C GLY A 27 9.72 16.74 7.07
N GLN A 28 8.62 15.99 7.22
CA GLN A 28 8.25 15.43 8.52
C GLN A 28 9.41 14.59 9.08
N LYS A 29 9.77 14.84 10.34
CA LYS A 29 10.92 14.17 10.98
C LYS A 29 10.65 12.66 11.11
N ILE A 30 11.47 11.86 10.44
CA ILE A 30 11.49 10.41 10.58
C ILE A 30 12.29 10.04 11.84
N LYS A 31 11.71 9.21 12.70
CA LYS A 31 12.31 8.69 13.93
C LYS A 31 12.56 7.19 13.84
N LYS A 32 13.53 6.69 14.60
CA LYS A 32 13.69 5.25 14.82
C LYS A 32 12.63 4.78 15.82
N VAL A 33 12.00 3.65 15.53
CA VAL A 33 10.96 3.03 16.38
C VAL A 33 11.29 1.55 16.55
N LYS A 34 10.92 0.96 17.68
CA LYS A 34 11.16 -0.44 17.97
C LYS A 34 10.11 -1.01 18.94
N ALA A 35 9.83 -2.29 18.82
CA ALA A 35 9.03 -3.01 19.81
C ALA A 35 9.29 -4.52 19.74
N LYS A 36 8.81 -5.21 20.76
CA LYS A 36 8.87 -6.66 20.87
C LYS A 36 7.52 -7.20 21.33
N ILE A 37 6.94 -8.12 20.57
CA ILE A 37 5.68 -8.80 20.88
C ILE A 37 5.92 -10.30 20.94
N THR A 38 5.23 -10.98 21.85
CA THR A 38 5.35 -12.42 22.05
C THR A 38 3.97 -13.02 22.23
N GLU A 39 3.64 -14.04 21.45
CA GLU A 39 2.33 -14.71 21.51
C GLU A 39 2.48 -16.23 21.37
N PRO A 40 1.56 -17.02 21.97
CA PRO A 40 1.51 -18.46 21.75
C PRO A 40 1.02 -18.77 20.33
N LEU A 41 1.58 -19.81 19.72
CA LEU A 41 1.07 -20.32 18.45
C LEU A 41 -0.33 -20.89 18.66
N THR A 42 -1.24 -20.55 17.76
CA THR A 42 -2.60 -21.10 17.72
C THR A 42 -2.72 -22.07 16.56
N ASP A 43 -3.53 -23.11 16.72
CA ASP A 43 -3.65 -24.21 15.74
C ASP A 43 -4.40 -23.81 14.46
N ASN A 44 -4.98 -22.60 14.43
CA ASN A 44 -5.95 -22.18 13.42
C ASN A 44 -5.31 -21.42 12.24
N ILE A 45 -4.00 -21.19 12.28
CA ILE A 45 -3.27 -20.37 11.32
C ILE A 45 -1.94 -21.03 10.95
N THR A 46 -1.44 -20.76 9.75
CA THR A 46 -0.11 -21.21 9.35
C THR A 46 0.98 -20.45 10.09
N VAL A 47 2.17 -21.04 10.22
CA VAL A 47 3.35 -20.37 10.79
C VAL A 47 3.71 -19.08 10.04
N ALA A 48 3.50 -19.06 8.72
CA ALA A 48 3.73 -17.89 7.89
C ALA A 48 2.76 -16.76 8.24
N GLU A 49 1.46 -17.04 8.31
CA GLU A 49 0.43 -16.08 8.74
C GLU A 49 0.72 -15.57 10.15
N PHE A 50 1.06 -16.46 11.09
CA PHE A 50 1.38 -16.09 12.46
C PHE A 50 2.56 -15.11 12.55
N LYS A 51 3.66 -15.38 11.84
CA LYS A 51 4.82 -14.48 11.77
C LYS A 51 4.46 -13.08 11.25
N GLN A 52 3.59 -13.00 10.25
CA GLN A 52 3.15 -11.71 9.69
C GLN A 52 2.27 -10.95 10.67
N ASN A 53 1.34 -11.64 11.34
CA ASN A 53 0.47 -11.04 12.35
C ASN A 53 1.29 -10.46 13.50
N LEU A 54 2.29 -11.21 14.00
CA LEU A 54 3.16 -10.73 15.08
C LEU A 54 4.00 -9.52 14.66
N LEU A 55 4.53 -9.53 13.44
CA LEU A 55 5.29 -8.38 12.92
C LEU A 55 4.42 -7.13 12.86
N LEU A 56 3.19 -7.26 12.37
CA LEU A 56 2.27 -6.14 12.27
C LEU A 56 1.92 -5.59 13.66
N LYS A 57 1.62 -6.47 14.62
CA LYS A 57 1.39 -6.09 16.02
C LYS A 57 2.58 -5.35 16.61
N ALA A 58 3.80 -5.85 16.38
CA ALA A 58 5.02 -5.21 16.86
C ALA A 58 5.25 -3.84 16.20
N GLN A 59 4.98 -3.68 14.90
CA GLN A 59 5.06 -2.38 14.22
C GLN A 59 4.05 -1.37 14.79
N ILE A 60 2.81 -1.80 15.05
CA ILE A 60 1.78 -0.95 15.67
C ILE A 60 2.23 -0.52 17.06
N GLN A 61 2.72 -1.46 17.89
CA GLN A 61 3.21 -1.16 19.22
C GLN A 61 4.35 -0.14 19.18
N ALA A 62 5.33 -0.34 18.28
CA ALA A 62 6.46 0.57 18.11
C ALA A 62 6.03 2.00 17.74
N LEU A 63 4.97 2.14 16.92
CA LEU A 63 4.41 3.44 16.56
C LEU A 63 3.58 4.05 17.71
N ALA A 64 2.82 3.23 18.43
CA ALA A 64 2.04 3.65 19.59
C ALA A 64 2.95 4.20 20.70
N ASP A 65 4.06 3.52 20.97
CA ASP A 65 5.03 3.91 22.01
C ASP A 65 5.71 5.25 21.67
N GLU A 66 6.00 5.52 20.39
CA GLU A 66 6.71 6.74 19.97
C GLU A 66 5.78 7.94 19.67
N PHE A 67 4.62 7.69 19.07
CA PHE A 67 3.73 8.75 18.57
C PHE A 67 2.40 8.84 19.32
N GLY A 68 2.05 7.84 20.12
CA GLY A 68 0.78 7.73 20.83
C GLY A 68 -0.35 7.10 19.99
N THR A 69 -1.50 6.91 20.63
CA THR A 69 -2.71 6.32 20.05
C THR A 69 -3.82 7.36 19.84
N ASN A 70 -4.79 7.05 18.98
CA ASN A 70 -6.01 7.84 18.77
C ASN A 70 -7.20 7.34 19.64
N ILE A 71 -7.04 6.21 20.34
CA ILE A 71 -8.04 5.65 21.25
C ILE A 71 -7.70 6.03 22.69
N ALA A 72 -8.70 6.46 23.47
CA ALA A 72 -8.61 6.56 24.91
C ALA A 72 -9.04 5.22 25.53
N SER A 73 -8.19 4.62 26.36
CA SER A 73 -8.42 3.42 27.20
C SER A 73 -7.96 2.09 26.58
N GLY A 74 -7.03 1.43 27.27
CA GLY A 74 -6.24 0.29 26.81
C GLY A 74 -6.86 -1.09 27.07
N SER A 75 -8.13 -1.32 26.68
CA SER A 75 -8.79 -2.62 26.90
C SER A 75 -9.40 -3.29 25.66
N ASP A 76 -9.48 -2.65 24.49
CA ASP A 76 -10.19 -3.20 23.32
C ASP A 76 -9.33 -3.38 22.06
N LEU A 77 -8.04 -3.69 22.20
CA LEU A 77 -7.26 -4.29 21.10
C LEU A 77 -7.54 -5.81 21.04
N LYS A 78 -8.82 -6.21 20.92
CA LYS A 78 -9.15 -7.56 20.48
C LYS A 78 -8.97 -7.61 18.97
N ILE A 79 -7.76 -8.00 18.57
CA ILE A 79 -7.40 -8.26 17.19
C ILE A 79 -8.15 -9.53 16.78
N ASP A 80 -9.22 -9.35 16.00
CA ASP A 80 -9.99 -10.47 15.46
C ASP A 80 -9.16 -11.20 14.39
N ASN A 81 -9.32 -12.53 14.32
CA ASN A 81 -8.47 -13.43 13.53
C ASN A 81 -8.78 -13.41 12.02
N SER A 82 -9.67 -12.54 11.56
CA SER A 82 -9.85 -12.24 10.14
C SER A 82 -8.72 -11.32 9.68
N GLY A 83 -7.75 -11.84 8.92
CA GLY A 83 -6.59 -11.09 8.39
C GLY A 83 -6.94 -9.85 7.55
N THR A 84 -8.22 -9.58 7.35
CA THR A 84 -8.82 -8.43 6.67
C THR A 84 -9.13 -7.29 7.62
N ASP A 85 -9.67 -7.58 8.80
CA ASP A 85 -10.08 -6.57 9.77
C ASP A 85 -8.86 -6.01 10.50
N MET A 86 -7.81 -6.85 10.62
CA MET A 86 -6.55 -6.43 11.18
C MET A 86 -5.87 -5.30 10.39
N ILE A 87 -6.04 -5.12 9.08
CA ILE A 87 -5.25 -4.13 8.30
C ILE A 87 -5.97 -2.79 8.14
N THR A 88 -7.28 -2.82 7.93
CA THR A 88 -8.09 -1.62 7.71
C THR A 88 -8.24 -0.79 9.00
N LEU A 89 -8.13 -1.43 10.16
CA LEU A 89 -8.09 -0.75 11.47
C LEU A 89 -6.74 -0.10 11.79
N ASN A 90 -5.62 -0.52 11.18
CA ASN A 90 -4.28 -0.21 11.71
C ASN A 90 -3.78 1.22 11.56
N SER A 91 -4.19 1.96 10.53
CA SER A 91 -3.71 3.33 10.35
C SER A 91 -4.44 4.35 11.22
N SER A 92 -5.59 3.99 11.79
CA SER A 92 -6.40 4.88 12.62
C SER A 92 -6.11 4.72 14.11
N LEU A 93 -5.51 3.63 14.60
CA LEU A 93 -5.28 3.39 16.03
C LEU A 93 -4.11 4.19 16.60
N VAL A 94 -3.09 4.47 15.78
CA VAL A 94 -1.84 5.13 16.17
C VAL A 94 -1.63 6.45 15.45
N LYS A 95 -0.94 7.39 16.09
CA LYS A 95 -0.63 8.72 15.55
C LYS A 95 0.62 8.75 14.68
N GLY A 96 1.15 7.58 14.33
CA GLY A 96 2.35 7.43 13.51
C GLY A 96 2.12 6.49 12.33
N GLU A 97 2.94 6.63 11.31
CA GLU A 97 2.99 5.68 10.19
C GLU A 97 4.37 5.06 10.02
N TRP A 98 4.38 3.79 9.64
CA TRP A 98 5.58 3.04 9.36
C TRP A 98 6.15 3.42 7.98
N VAL A 99 7.41 3.85 7.97
CA VAL A 99 8.11 4.28 6.75
C VAL A 99 9.01 3.17 6.22
N LYS A 100 9.77 2.50 7.10
CA LYS A 100 10.73 1.47 6.70
C LYS A 100 11.00 0.49 7.83
N THR A 101 11.06 -0.79 7.50
CA THR A 101 11.63 -1.80 8.41
C THR A 101 13.15 -1.83 8.27
N VAL A 102 13.86 -1.80 9.40
CA VAL A 102 15.32 -1.89 9.46
C VAL A 102 15.75 -3.31 9.82
N GLN A 103 15.09 -3.93 10.81
CA GLN A 103 15.40 -5.28 11.26
C GLN A 103 14.16 -5.98 11.80
N VAL A 104 14.07 -7.30 11.60
CA VAL A 104 13.08 -8.17 12.23
C VAL A 104 13.79 -9.42 12.72
N ASN A 105 13.61 -9.76 13.99
CA ASN A 105 14.12 -10.99 14.58
C ASN A 105 12.96 -11.82 15.12
N TYR A 106 12.98 -13.12 14.85
CA TYR A 106 11.98 -14.07 15.34
C TYR A 106 12.67 -15.11 16.23
N THR A 107 12.14 -15.32 17.43
CA THR A 107 12.68 -16.28 18.40
C THR A 107 11.59 -17.20 18.91
N TRP A 108 11.75 -18.51 18.68
CA TRP A 108 10.85 -19.55 19.19
C TRP A 108 11.28 -20.01 20.57
N PHE A 109 10.32 -20.29 21.45
CA PHE A 109 10.57 -20.95 22.73
C PHE A 109 9.33 -21.70 23.22
N LEU A 110 9.51 -22.61 24.17
CA LEU A 110 8.42 -23.32 24.83
C LEU A 110 8.20 -22.72 26.22
N GLN A 111 6.94 -22.52 26.58
CA GLN A 111 6.53 -22.22 27.95
C GLN A 111 5.36 -23.15 28.28
N GLU A 112 5.54 -23.98 29.32
CA GLU A 112 4.52 -24.94 29.77
C GLU A 112 3.99 -25.86 28.64
N GLN A 113 4.89 -26.32 27.77
CA GLN A 113 4.59 -27.15 26.58
C GLN A 113 3.83 -26.43 25.46
N THR A 114 3.50 -25.15 25.61
CA THR A 114 2.96 -24.32 24.54
C THR A 114 4.10 -23.62 23.79
N PRO A 115 4.16 -23.71 22.45
CA PRO A 115 5.12 -22.96 21.64
C PRO A 115 4.72 -21.48 21.55
N TYR A 116 5.70 -20.61 21.82
CA TYR A 116 5.60 -19.16 21.68
C TYR A 116 6.56 -18.67 20.62
N LEU A 117 6.17 -17.59 19.95
CA LEU A 117 7.02 -16.85 19.04
C LEU A 117 7.17 -15.42 19.56
N SER A 118 8.40 -14.96 19.70
CA SER A 118 8.71 -13.56 19.91
C SER A 118 9.13 -12.90 18.60
N CYS A 119 8.56 -11.73 18.30
CA CYS A 119 8.94 -10.87 17.18
C CYS A 119 9.46 -9.55 17.72
N GLU A 120 10.74 -9.27 17.45
CA GLU A 120 11.37 -7.98 17.73
C GLU A 120 11.60 -7.25 16.42
N VAL A 121 11.10 -6.02 16.33
CA VAL A 121 11.18 -5.19 15.12
C VAL A 121 11.83 -3.86 15.43
N GLU A 122 12.73 -3.44 14.54
CA GLU A 122 13.24 -2.09 14.47
C GLU A 122 12.91 -1.47 13.12
N GLY A 123 12.58 -0.19 13.12
CA GLY A 123 12.24 0.52 11.91
C GLY A 123 12.32 2.03 12.03
N LYS A 124 11.76 2.67 11.01
CA LYS A 124 11.62 4.11 10.91
C LYS A 124 10.14 4.44 10.77
N GLY A 125 9.66 5.37 11.59
CA GLY A 125 8.29 5.90 11.56
C GLY A 125 8.27 7.42 11.58
N ARG A 126 7.12 8.01 11.27
CA ARG A 126 6.89 9.46 11.41
C ARG A 126 5.49 9.72 11.93
N ALA A 127 5.27 10.90 12.52
CA ALA A 127 3.96 11.31 12.98
C ALA A 127 3.01 11.56 11.79
N ILE A 128 1.76 11.11 11.90
CA ILE A 128 0.70 11.43 10.94
C ILE A 128 0.22 12.85 11.24
N THR A 129 0.62 13.82 10.40
CA THR A 129 0.15 15.22 10.52
C THR A 129 -0.97 15.56 9.55
N THR A 130 -1.33 14.63 8.66
CA THR A 130 -2.34 14.83 7.63
C THR A 130 -3.27 13.63 7.62
N GLN A 131 -4.57 13.89 7.57
CA GLN A 131 -5.55 12.81 7.52
C GLN A 131 -5.37 12.00 6.23
N LYS A 132 -5.30 10.69 6.39
CA LYS A 132 -5.28 9.74 5.28
C LYS A 132 -6.58 9.83 4.48
N VAL A 133 -6.49 9.71 3.16
CA VAL A 133 -7.68 9.63 2.31
C VAL A 133 -8.29 8.24 2.50
N PRO A 134 -9.58 8.12 2.87
CA PRO A 134 -10.27 6.85 2.90
C PRO A 134 -10.29 6.20 1.53
N ILE A 135 -9.90 4.92 1.48
CA ILE A 135 -9.91 4.08 0.27
C ILE A 135 -10.53 2.75 0.66
N GLU A 136 -11.60 2.38 -0.02
CA GLU A 136 -12.28 1.10 0.12
C GLU A 136 -11.84 0.19 -1.02
N VAL A 137 -11.47 -1.05 -0.70
CA VAL A 137 -11.00 -2.02 -1.67
C VAL A 137 -11.57 -3.40 -1.35
N GLU A 138 -12.22 -4.01 -2.33
CA GLU A 138 -12.73 -5.38 -2.24
C GLU A 138 -12.03 -6.24 -3.30
N LEU A 139 -11.79 -7.52 -2.99
CA LEU A 139 -11.36 -8.52 -3.97
C LEU A 139 -12.55 -9.39 -4.32
N LEU A 140 -12.76 -9.67 -5.61
CA LEU A 140 -13.90 -10.42 -6.09
C LEU A 140 -13.46 -11.61 -6.97
N SER A 141 -14.13 -12.75 -6.84
CA SER A 141 -13.94 -13.94 -7.71
C SER A 141 -14.78 -13.90 -8.99
N CYS A 142 -15.64 -12.90 -9.12
CA CYS A 142 -16.50 -12.67 -10.27
C CYS A 142 -16.67 -11.16 -10.52
N ASN A 143 -17.18 -10.80 -11.69
CA ASN A 143 -17.39 -9.39 -12.03
C ASN A 143 -18.76 -8.84 -11.59
N GLN A 144 -19.56 -9.63 -10.85
CA GLN A 144 -20.79 -9.16 -10.21
C GLN A 144 -20.45 -8.65 -8.81
N GLN A 145 -20.52 -7.34 -8.60
CA GLN A 145 -20.08 -6.70 -7.35
C GLN A 145 -20.81 -7.23 -6.09
N SER A 146 -22.01 -7.80 -6.24
CA SER A 146 -22.75 -8.44 -5.14
C SER A 146 -22.50 -9.96 -5.11
N ASN A 147 -22.11 -10.49 -3.95
CA ASN A 147 -22.02 -11.92 -3.60
C ASN A 147 -20.77 -12.71 -4.04
N CYS A 148 -19.71 -12.07 -4.52
CA CYS A 148 -18.45 -12.77 -4.80
C CYS A 148 -17.20 -12.11 -4.22
N GLU A 149 -17.37 -11.26 -3.20
CA GLU A 149 -16.25 -10.80 -2.37
C GLU A 149 -15.57 -12.01 -1.72
N THR A 150 -14.27 -12.14 -1.93
CA THR A 150 -13.47 -13.20 -1.32
C THR A 150 -12.00 -12.82 -1.29
N LYS A 151 -11.28 -13.36 -0.30
CA LYS A 151 -9.81 -13.37 -0.25
C LYS A 151 -9.24 -14.79 -0.31
N GLN A 152 -10.11 -15.76 -0.58
CA GLN A 152 -9.77 -17.15 -0.82
C GLN A 152 -10.26 -17.50 -2.22
N PHE A 153 -9.29 -17.73 -3.10
CA PHE A 153 -9.53 -18.06 -4.48
C PHE A 153 -9.20 -19.53 -4.71
N LYS A 154 -9.84 -20.11 -5.73
CA LYS A 154 -9.51 -21.42 -6.26
C LYS A 154 -8.66 -21.30 -7.53
N GLU A 155 -7.94 -22.36 -7.84
CA GLU A 155 -7.21 -22.52 -9.10
C GLU A 155 -8.10 -22.11 -10.29
N ASN A 156 -7.53 -21.35 -11.22
CA ASN A 156 -8.17 -20.83 -12.43
C ASN A 156 -9.30 -19.82 -12.20
N GLN A 157 -9.60 -19.41 -10.96
CA GLN A 157 -10.54 -18.31 -10.72
C GLN A 157 -9.98 -16.98 -11.20
N SER A 158 -10.88 -16.11 -11.63
CA SER A 158 -10.53 -14.74 -11.98
C SER A 158 -10.38 -13.89 -10.72
N LEU A 159 -9.43 -12.95 -10.75
CA LEU A 159 -9.29 -11.92 -9.74
C LEU A 159 -9.80 -10.60 -10.29
N TYR A 160 -10.80 -10.02 -9.63
CA TYR A 160 -11.19 -8.63 -9.81
C TYR A 160 -10.94 -7.86 -8.53
N THR A 161 -10.82 -6.54 -8.63
CA THR A 161 -10.80 -5.68 -7.45
C THR A 161 -11.60 -4.41 -7.69
N THR A 162 -12.35 -4.00 -6.69
CA THR A 162 -13.01 -2.70 -6.67
C THR A 162 -12.12 -1.71 -5.93
N VAL A 163 -12.04 -0.47 -6.40
CA VAL A 163 -11.46 0.61 -5.61
C VAL A 163 -12.39 1.82 -5.61
N ASN A 164 -12.66 2.35 -4.43
CA ASN A 164 -13.42 3.57 -4.22
C ASN A 164 -12.61 4.48 -3.28
N SER A 165 -12.38 5.73 -3.68
CA SER A 165 -11.63 6.70 -2.88
C SER A 165 -12.47 7.93 -2.60
N ALA A 166 -12.42 8.43 -1.37
CA ALA A 166 -13.15 9.64 -0.96
C ALA A 166 -12.56 10.95 -1.51
N GLN A 167 -11.45 10.90 -2.26
CA GLN A 167 -10.86 12.06 -2.95
C GLN A 167 -10.28 11.64 -4.29
N GLU A 168 -10.21 12.57 -5.24
CA GLU A 168 -9.49 12.34 -6.50
C GLU A 168 -8.00 12.09 -6.26
N GLY A 169 -7.37 11.33 -7.16
CA GLY A 169 -5.95 11.00 -7.05
C GLY A 169 -5.50 10.02 -8.11
N TYR A 170 -4.37 9.37 -7.86
CA TYR A 170 -3.71 8.46 -8.78
C TYR A 170 -3.55 7.11 -8.12
N ILE A 171 -3.88 6.04 -8.84
CA ILE A 171 -3.82 4.68 -8.33
C ILE A 171 -2.86 3.80 -9.14
N ASN A 172 -2.08 2.98 -8.44
CA ASN A 172 -1.34 1.87 -9.03
C ASN A 172 -1.65 0.60 -8.23
N ILE A 173 -1.67 -0.55 -8.92
CA ILE A 173 -1.93 -1.85 -8.29
C ILE A 173 -0.76 -2.78 -8.60
N TYR A 174 -0.20 -3.39 -7.57
CA TYR A 174 0.87 -4.38 -7.68
C TYR A 174 0.47 -5.66 -6.95
N MET A 175 0.88 -6.81 -7.46
CA MET A 175 0.79 -8.08 -6.74
C MET A 175 2.19 -8.57 -6.40
N ARG A 176 2.39 -8.93 -5.14
CA ARG A 176 3.64 -9.49 -4.65
C ARG A 176 3.44 -10.97 -4.33
N GLU A 177 4.24 -11.78 -5.02
CA GLU A 177 4.54 -13.16 -4.69
C GLU A 177 5.80 -13.21 -3.81
N GLU A 178 6.33 -14.41 -3.54
CA GLU A 178 7.53 -14.61 -2.73
C GLU A 178 8.75 -13.88 -3.31
N ASP A 179 9.07 -14.16 -4.58
CA ASP A 179 10.30 -13.72 -5.23
C ASP A 179 10.12 -12.55 -6.20
N GLN A 180 8.88 -12.16 -6.51
CA GLN A 180 8.59 -11.20 -7.58
C GLN A 180 7.41 -10.30 -7.23
N VAL A 181 7.50 -9.03 -7.63
CA VAL A 181 6.38 -8.09 -7.65
C VAL A 181 5.99 -7.79 -9.09
N TYR A 182 4.71 -7.97 -9.42
CA TYR A 182 4.10 -7.69 -10.71
C TYR A 182 3.33 -6.38 -10.63
N ARG A 183 3.49 -5.50 -11.62
CA ARG A 183 2.61 -4.35 -11.80
C ARG A 183 1.36 -4.83 -12.54
N LEU A 184 0.22 -4.77 -11.88
CA LEU A 184 -1.07 -5.15 -12.45
C LEU A 184 -1.82 -3.94 -13.02
N PHE A 185 -1.63 -2.76 -12.44
CA PHE A 185 -2.20 -1.52 -12.93
C PHE A 185 -1.22 -0.34 -12.75
N PRO A 186 -0.96 0.49 -13.76
CA PRO A 186 -1.45 0.42 -15.16
C PRO A 186 -1.16 -0.89 -15.87
N TYR A 187 -2.09 -1.28 -16.74
CA TYR A 187 -2.00 -2.54 -17.50
C TYR A 187 -0.77 -2.58 -18.40
N SER A 188 -0.32 -3.78 -18.75
CA SER A 188 0.96 -4.05 -19.42
C SER A 188 1.04 -3.44 -20.82
N SER A 189 -0.10 -3.36 -21.51
CA SER A 189 -0.26 -2.78 -22.85
C SER A 189 -0.26 -1.23 -22.86
N THR A 190 -0.44 -0.61 -21.69
CA THR A 190 -0.53 0.86 -21.57
C THR A 190 0.87 1.47 -21.61
N SER A 191 1.21 2.13 -22.72
CA SER A 191 2.55 2.72 -22.92
C SER A 191 2.54 4.23 -23.14
N ASN A 192 1.40 4.80 -23.54
CA ASN A 192 1.24 6.22 -23.81
C ASN A 192 0.13 6.76 -22.89
N ASN A 193 0.49 7.58 -21.90
CA ASN A 193 -0.42 8.26 -20.94
C ASN A 193 -0.79 7.52 -19.63
N GLU A 194 0.17 6.84 -18.99
CA GLU A 194 -0.04 6.22 -17.65
C GLU A 194 -0.61 7.20 -16.62
N GLU A 195 -0.23 8.48 -16.64
CA GLU A 195 -0.76 9.50 -15.72
C GLU A 195 -2.28 9.70 -15.88
N LEU A 196 -2.79 9.73 -17.12
CA LEU A 196 -4.23 9.89 -17.37
C LEU A 196 -5.00 8.63 -16.98
N ILE A 197 -4.42 7.46 -17.25
CA ILE A 197 -5.02 6.16 -16.96
C ILE A 197 -5.13 5.93 -15.45
N THR A 198 -4.10 6.32 -14.70
CA THR A 198 -4.06 6.13 -13.25
C THR A 198 -4.96 7.09 -12.47
N LYS A 199 -5.47 8.15 -13.10
CA LYS A 199 -6.29 9.14 -12.42
C LYS A 199 -7.69 8.59 -12.11
N ILE A 200 -8.06 8.61 -10.83
CA ILE A 200 -9.38 8.24 -10.33
C ILE A 200 -10.12 9.46 -9.75
N GLN A 201 -11.44 9.35 -9.69
CA GLN A 201 -12.34 10.40 -9.19
C GLN A 201 -12.79 10.07 -7.76
N SER A 202 -13.13 11.11 -7.00
CA SER A 202 -13.79 10.99 -5.70
C SER A 202 -15.11 10.23 -5.82
N ASP A 203 -15.38 9.35 -4.86
CA ASP A 203 -16.66 8.67 -4.64
C ASP A 203 -17.17 7.86 -5.84
N LYS A 204 -16.26 7.47 -6.73
CA LYS A 204 -16.54 6.56 -7.86
C LYS A 204 -15.86 5.23 -7.59
N LYS A 205 -16.66 4.16 -7.54
CA LYS A 205 -16.18 2.78 -7.47
C LYS A 205 -15.74 2.32 -8.87
N TYR A 206 -14.45 2.00 -9.01
CA TYR A 206 -13.84 1.45 -10.23
C TYR A 206 -13.72 -0.06 -10.13
N LEU A 207 -13.95 -0.79 -11.22
CA LEU A 207 -13.68 -2.24 -11.30
C LEU A 207 -12.46 -2.51 -12.18
N PHE A 208 -11.42 -3.10 -11.59
CA PHE A 208 -10.19 -3.48 -12.29
C PHE A 208 -10.23 -4.93 -12.77
N PHE A 209 -9.40 -5.23 -13.77
CA PHE A 209 -9.23 -6.56 -14.37
C PHE A 209 -10.47 -7.12 -15.10
N ASP A 210 -11.45 -6.26 -15.44
CA ASP A 210 -12.59 -6.60 -16.30
C ASP A 210 -12.52 -5.78 -17.61
N SER A 211 -12.31 -6.46 -18.73
CA SER A 211 -12.24 -5.82 -20.06
C SER A 211 -13.52 -5.06 -20.43
N LYS A 212 -14.68 -5.44 -19.87
CA LYS A 212 -15.97 -4.76 -20.07
C LYS A 212 -16.06 -3.43 -19.33
N LYS A 213 -15.17 -3.17 -18.37
CA LYS A 213 -15.11 -1.93 -17.60
C LYS A 213 -13.97 -1.00 -18.01
N ALA A 214 -13.29 -1.29 -19.12
CA ALA A 214 -12.23 -0.42 -19.65
C ALA A 214 -12.67 1.05 -19.81
N SER A 215 -13.92 1.29 -20.22
CA SER A 215 -14.48 2.64 -20.41
C SER A 215 -14.65 3.44 -19.11
N GLU A 216 -14.52 2.81 -17.94
CA GLU A 216 -14.49 3.53 -16.66
C GLU A 216 -13.21 4.37 -16.50
N PHE A 217 -12.15 4.02 -17.24
CA PHE A 217 -10.82 4.63 -17.20
C PHE A 217 -10.56 5.49 -18.44
N ASN A 218 -9.83 6.59 -18.25
CA ASN A 218 -9.48 7.48 -19.34
C ASN A 218 -8.45 6.84 -20.27
N GLY A 219 -8.75 6.80 -21.56
CA GLY A 219 -7.81 6.35 -22.58
C GLY A 219 -7.57 4.84 -22.65
N LEU A 220 -8.41 4.04 -21.97
CA LEU A 220 -8.38 2.58 -22.09
C LEU A 220 -9.48 2.05 -23.01
N THR A 221 -9.14 1.02 -23.76
CA THR A 221 -10.09 0.15 -24.47
C THR A 221 -10.08 -1.25 -23.86
N SER A 222 -11.07 -2.08 -24.18
CA SER A 222 -11.13 -3.46 -23.68
C SER A 222 -9.91 -4.30 -24.04
N ARG A 223 -9.15 -3.94 -25.09
CA ARG A 223 -7.92 -4.64 -25.50
C ARG A 223 -6.71 -4.29 -24.62
N ASP A 224 -6.80 -3.18 -23.89
CA ASP A 224 -5.71 -2.71 -23.04
C ASP A 224 -5.78 -3.32 -21.63
N VAL A 225 -6.90 -3.98 -21.27
CA VAL A 225 -7.13 -4.53 -19.94
C VAL A 225 -6.46 -5.90 -19.81
N ASP A 226 -5.60 -6.03 -18.80
CA ASP A 226 -5.06 -7.33 -18.40
C ASP A 226 -6.08 -8.03 -17.47
N GLU A 227 -6.75 -9.07 -17.95
CA GLU A 227 -7.63 -9.92 -17.13
C GLU A 227 -6.79 -10.96 -16.38
N LEU A 228 -7.07 -11.12 -15.08
CA LEU A 228 -6.27 -12.00 -14.21
C LEU A 228 -6.95 -13.34 -14.01
N ARG A 229 -6.19 -14.41 -14.22
CA ARG A 229 -6.52 -15.77 -13.79
C ARG A 229 -5.45 -16.27 -12.83
N LEU A 230 -5.90 -16.71 -11.67
CA LEU A 230 -5.04 -17.14 -10.59
C LEU A 230 -4.65 -18.61 -10.79
N SER A 231 -3.38 -18.93 -10.51
CA SER A 231 -2.87 -20.30 -10.53
C SER A 231 -1.99 -20.54 -9.31
N THR A 232 -2.05 -21.73 -8.77
CA THR A 232 -1.20 -22.25 -7.69
C THR A 232 0.12 -22.79 -8.21
N MET A 233 0.28 -22.94 -9.53
CA MET A 233 1.44 -23.55 -10.17
C MET A 233 1.78 -24.94 -9.57
N GLY A 234 0.75 -25.69 -9.16
CA GLY A 234 0.89 -27.05 -8.61
C GLY A 234 1.16 -27.11 -7.10
N LYS A 235 1.13 -25.99 -6.37
CA LYS A 235 1.17 -25.97 -4.89
C LYS A 235 -0.23 -26.12 -4.31
N ASP A 236 -0.39 -26.72 -3.12
CA ASP A 236 -1.72 -26.88 -2.50
C ASP A 236 -2.37 -25.52 -2.18
N ARG A 237 -1.54 -24.56 -1.75
CA ARG A 237 -1.96 -23.21 -1.39
C ARG A 237 -0.85 -22.19 -1.65
N LEU A 238 -1.21 -21.04 -2.20
CA LEU A 238 -0.36 -19.86 -2.36
C LEU A 238 -0.89 -18.70 -1.54
N PHE A 239 0.01 -17.92 -0.94
CA PHE A 239 -0.30 -16.69 -0.24
C PHE A 239 0.26 -15.49 -1.01
N ASN A 240 -0.62 -14.56 -1.37
CA ASN A 240 -0.31 -13.41 -2.19
C ASN A 240 -0.70 -12.11 -1.52
N ARG A 241 -0.10 -11.02 -1.99
CA ARG A 241 -0.33 -9.67 -1.45
C ARG A 241 -0.64 -8.71 -2.58
N LEU A 242 -1.80 -8.08 -2.53
CA LEU A 242 -2.15 -6.99 -3.43
C LEU A 242 -1.83 -5.65 -2.76
N TYR A 243 -1.00 -4.84 -3.39
CA TYR A 243 -0.67 -3.49 -2.98
C TYR A 243 -1.50 -2.50 -3.78
N ILE A 244 -2.35 -1.76 -3.08
CA ILE A 244 -3.11 -0.64 -3.62
C ILE A 244 -2.38 0.63 -3.24
N ILE A 245 -1.84 1.32 -4.23
CA ILE A 245 -1.03 2.51 -4.03
C ILE A 245 -1.81 3.71 -4.51
N TYR A 246 -2.02 4.67 -3.62
CA TYR A 246 -2.73 5.91 -3.89
C TYR A 246 -1.86 7.12 -3.58
N SER A 247 -2.03 8.18 -4.36
CA SER A 247 -1.52 9.51 -4.01
C SER A 247 -2.42 10.61 -4.58
N LYS A 248 -2.46 11.77 -3.92
CA LYS A 248 -3.14 12.96 -4.46
C LYS A 248 -2.39 13.57 -5.64
N THR A 249 -1.11 13.26 -5.80
CA THR A 249 -0.25 13.75 -6.88
C THR A 249 0.18 12.59 -7.77
N PRO A 250 0.57 12.83 -9.04
CA PRO A 250 1.08 11.78 -9.91
C PRO A 250 2.17 10.95 -9.24
N ILE A 251 2.04 9.62 -9.33
CA ILE A 251 2.98 8.68 -8.72
C ILE A 251 4.20 8.53 -9.63
N GLN A 252 5.38 8.85 -9.11
CA GLN A 252 6.63 8.53 -9.78
C GLN A 252 6.89 7.03 -9.66
N LYS A 253 6.71 6.30 -10.75
CA LYS A 253 6.87 4.83 -10.77
C LYS A 253 8.34 4.41 -10.68
N PRO A 254 8.63 3.21 -10.15
CA PRO A 254 10.00 2.68 -10.15
C PRO A 254 10.40 2.22 -11.56
N VAL A 255 11.69 1.91 -11.73
CA VAL A 255 12.18 1.23 -12.93
C VAL A 255 11.70 -0.23 -12.90
N LEU A 256 11.02 -0.64 -13.95
CA LEU A 256 10.42 -1.98 -14.09
C LEU A 256 11.11 -2.75 -15.22
N THR A 257 11.23 -4.06 -15.04
CA THR A 257 11.66 -5.01 -16.07
C THR A 257 10.43 -5.65 -16.70
N THR A 258 10.49 -6.03 -17.99
CA THR A 258 9.44 -6.86 -18.59
C THR A 258 9.87 -8.33 -18.60
N GLN A 259 9.05 -9.20 -18.01
CA GLN A 259 9.21 -10.66 -18.06
C GLN A 259 7.92 -11.25 -18.62
N ASN A 260 8.00 -12.05 -19.69
CA ASN A 260 6.84 -12.66 -20.35
C ASN A 260 5.70 -11.67 -20.66
N GLY A 261 6.04 -10.44 -21.07
CA GLY A 261 5.07 -9.38 -21.35
C GLY A 261 4.56 -8.61 -20.12
N ILE A 262 4.82 -9.09 -18.90
CA ILE A 262 4.36 -8.47 -17.65
C ILE A 262 5.47 -7.59 -17.07
N LYS A 263 5.10 -6.41 -16.55
CA LYS A 263 6.02 -5.51 -15.86
C LYS A 263 6.28 -6.00 -14.43
N THR A 264 7.55 -6.11 -14.05
CA THR A 264 8.01 -6.72 -12.81
C THR A 264 9.13 -5.92 -12.15
N ILE A 265 9.30 -6.10 -10.84
CA ILE A 265 10.38 -5.54 -10.02
C ILE A 265 10.70 -6.48 -8.85
N SER A 266 11.96 -6.53 -8.41
CA SER A 266 12.30 -7.37 -7.25
C SER A 266 11.65 -6.84 -5.97
N PRO A 267 11.32 -7.71 -5.01
CA PRO A 267 10.67 -7.30 -3.77
C PRO A 267 11.47 -6.25 -2.97
N GLU A 268 12.80 -6.29 -3.02
CA GLU A 268 13.68 -5.33 -2.31
C GLU A 268 13.57 -3.95 -2.93
N LYS A 269 13.71 -3.85 -4.26
CA LYS A 269 13.63 -2.57 -4.98
C LYS A 269 12.22 -1.97 -4.90
N PHE A 270 11.20 -2.81 -4.91
CA PHE A 270 9.83 -2.36 -4.69
C PHE A 270 9.66 -1.73 -3.30
N GLN A 271 10.18 -2.40 -2.27
CA GLN A 271 10.10 -1.90 -0.90
C GLN A 271 10.90 -0.60 -0.70
N GLU A 272 12.07 -0.49 -1.33
CA GLU A 272 12.86 0.74 -1.38
C GLU A 272 12.05 1.88 -2.00
N TRP A 273 11.44 1.65 -3.17
CA TRP A 273 10.61 2.64 -3.83
C TRP A 273 9.39 3.07 -3.01
N ILE A 274 8.69 2.15 -2.34
CA ILE A 274 7.59 2.49 -1.42
C ILE A 274 8.10 3.40 -0.30
N THR A 275 9.23 3.06 0.31
CA THR A 275 9.83 3.85 1.39
C THR A 275 10.25 5.25 0.93
N GLU A 276 10.90 5.35 -0.23
CA GLU A 276 11.29 6.63 -0.83
C GLU A 276 10.06 7.48 -1.16
N SER A 277 9.03 6.87 -1.76
CA SER A 277 7.79 7.54 -2.12
C SER A 277 7.04 8.07 -0.89
N LYS A 278 6.93 7.28 0.18
CA LYS A 278 6.38 7.74 1.47
C LYS A 278 7.20 8.89 2.04
N THR A 279 8.52 8.80 1.98
CA THR A 279 9.42 9.83 2.51
C THR A 279 9.25 11.14 1.76
N ALA A 280 9.18 11.09 0.43
CA ALA A 280 9.05 12.26 -0.43
C ALA A 280 7.64 12.86 -0.47
N ASN A 281 6.60 12.05 -0.29
CA ASN A 281 5.21 12.46 -0.45
C ASN A 281 4.34 12.01 0.72
N THR A 282 3.83 12.98 1.48
CA THR A 282 2.96 12.74 2.65
C THR A 282 1.55 12.28 2.30
N THR A 283 1.15 12.40 1.03
CA THR A 283 -0.14 11.91 0.52
C THR A 283 -0.05 10.52 -0.09
N PHE A 284 1.15 9.93 -0.15
CA PHE A 284 1.36 8.58 -0.64
C PHE A 284 0.86 7.56 0.38
N GLN A 285 -0.04 6.69 -0.04
CA GLN A 285 -0.66 5.66 0.79
C GLN A 285 -0.53 4.31 0.08
N ASP A 286 -0.13 3.29 0.82
CA ASP A 286 -0.18 1.89 0.41
C ASP A 286 -1.12 1.14 1.33
N GLN A 287 -2.07 0.42 0.74
CA GLN A 287 -2.92 -0.54 1.41
C GLN A 287 -2.57 -1.94 0.89
N ILE A 288 -2.33 -2.88 1.81
CA ILE A 288 -1.96 -4.25 1.47
C ILE A 288 -3.15 -5.16 1.75
N ILE A 289 -3.55 -5.96 0.77
CA ILE A 289 -4.61 -6.94 0.91
C ILE A 289 -4.00 -8.32 0.71
N TYR A 290 -4.11 -9.15 1.73
CA TYR A 290 -3.65 -10.54 1.67
C TYR A 290 -4.77 -11.41 1.15
N PHE A 291 -4.42 -12.36 0.28
CA PHE A 291 -5.34 -13.37 -0.22
C PHE A 291 -4.61 -14.68 -0.48
N SER A 292 -5.34 -15.78 -0.54
CA SER A 292 -4.81 -17.09 -0.87
C SER A 292 -5.43 -17.68 -2.13
N ILE A 293 -4.68 -18.54 -2.80
CA ILE A 293 -5.15 -19.37 -3.92
C ILE A 293 -4.98 -20.82 -3.48
N GLU A 294 -6.02 -21.63 -3.63
CA GLU A 294 -6.01 -23.05 -3.30
C GLU A 294 -6.33 -23.88 -4.54
N GLN A 295 -5.83 -25.12 -4.58
CA GLN A 295 -6.31 -26.08 -5.57
C GLN A 295 -7.80 -26.39 -5.41
#